data_AF-A0A2X3GBE0-F1
#
_entry.id   AF-A0A2X3GBE0-F1
#
_cell.length_a   1.000
_cell.length_b   1.000
_cell.length_c   1.000
_cell.angle_alpha   90.00
_cell.angle_beta   90.00
_cell.angle_gamma   90.00
#
_symmetry.space_group_name_H-M   'P 1'
#
loop_
_entity.id
_entity.type
_entity.pdbx_description
1 polymer ?
#
loop_
_entity_poly.entity_id
_entity_poly.type
_entity_poly.pdbx_seq_one_letter_code
_entity_poly.pdbx_strand_id
1 'polypeptide(L)' 'MERTLLTTALRHTQGHKQEAARLLGWGRNTLTRKLKELGME' A
#
# COMPACT_ATOMS: atom_id res chain seq x y z
N MET A 1 12.61 -0.03 -4.20
CA MET A 1 12.23 0.68 -2.96
C MET A 1 10.72 0.75 -2.75
N GLU A 2 9.93 1.12 -3.77
CA GLU A 2 8.48 1.30 -3.63
C GLU A 2 7.73 0.04 -3.13
N ARG A 3 8.09 -1.15 -3.64
CA ARG A 3 7.55 -2.44 -3.16
C ARG A 3 7.79 -2.65 -1.66
N THR A 4 8.98 -2.34 -1.16
CA THR A 4 9.33 -2.50 0.27
C THR A 4 8.48 -1.57 1.13
N LEU A 5 8.28 -0.31 0.71
CA LEU A 5 7.41 0.65 1.39
C LEU A 5 5.96 0.16 1.49
N LEU A 6 5.37 -0.29 0.38
CA LEU A 6 4.02 -0.86 0.39
C LEU A 6 3.94 -2.12 1.25
N THR A 7 4.94 -3.00 1.16
CA THR A 7 4.95 -4.26 1.93
C THR A 7 5.05 -3.98 3.42
N THR A 8 5.88 -3.02 3.83
CA THR A 8 6.02 -2.60 5.22
C THR A 8 4.73 -1.94 5.72
N ALA A 9 4.13 -1.04 4.94
CA ALA A 9 2.88 -0.41 5.30
C ALA A 9 1.74 -1.44 5.44
N LEU A 10 1.60 -2.35 4.49
CA LEU A 10 0.61 -3.44 4.56
C LEU A 10 0.87 -4.39 5.72
N ARG A 11 2.13 -4.74 6.00
CA ARG A 11 2.47 -5.56 7.18
C ARG A 11 2.12 -4.85 8.47
N HIS A 12 2.41 -3.55 8.56
CA HIS A 12 2.11 -2.74 9.72
C HIS A 12 0.61 -2.62 9.98
N THR A 13 -0.21 -2.58 8.92
CA THR A 13 -1.67 -2.50 9.02
C THR A 13 -2.38 -3.84 8.92
N GLN A 14 -1.64 -4.96 9.03
CA GLN A 14 -2.18 -6.32 8.91
C GLN A 14 -2.97 -6.58 7.62
N GLY A 15 -2.59 -5.92 6.53
CA GLY A 15 -3.24 -6.03 5.22
C GLY A 15 -4.37 -5.03 5.00
N HIS A 16 -4.66 -4.14 5.96
CA HIS A 16 -5.67 -3.11 5.78
C HIS A 16 -5.18 -2.04 4.80
N LYS A 17 -5.63 -2.16 3.54
CA LYS A 17 -5.23 -1.29 2.42
C LYS A 17 -5.56 0.19 2.70
N GLN A 18 -6.68 0.49 3.36
CA GLN A 18 -7.06 1.88 3.66
C GLN A 18 -6.13 2.54 4.69
N GLU A 19 -5.75 1.80 5.73
CA GLU A 19 -4.82 2.30 6.75
C GLU A 19 -3.39 2.37 6.21
N ALA A 20 -2.98 1.42 5.35
CA ALA A 20 -1.68 1.48 4.69
C ALA A 20 -1.56 2.71 3.78
N ALA A 21 -2.64 3.06 3.07
CA ALA A 21 -2.68 4.27 2.25
C ALA A 21 -2.55 5.53 3.14
N ARG A 22 -3.28 5.57 4.27
CA ARG A 22 -3.20 6.66 5.24
C ARG A 22 -1.79 6.83 5.81
N LEU A 23 -1.11 5.74 6.17
CA LEU A 23 0.28 5.77 6.67
C LEU A 23 1.29 6.26 5.63
N LEU A 24 1.07 5.92 4.36
CA LEU A 24 1.92 6.36 3.24
C LEU A 24 1.59 7.79 2.78
N GLY A 25 0.56 8.44 3.34
CA GLY A 25 0.07 9.74 2.87
C GLY A 25 -0.56 9.66 1.47
N TRP A 26 -0.98 8.47 1.05
CA TRP A 26 -1.55 8.21 -0.26
C TRP A 26 -3.07 8.09 -0.18
N GLY A 27 -3.76 8.51 -1.23
CA GLY A 27 -5.16 8.18 -1.41
C GLY A 27 -5.35 6.66 -1.60
N ARG A 28 -6.48 6.12 -1.14
CA ARG A 28 -6.84 4.69 -1.32
C ARG A 28 -6.69 4.24 -2.79
N ASN A 29 -7.12 5.07 -3.75
CA ASN A 29 -7.01 4.78 -5.17
C ASN A 29 -5.56 4.71 -5.66
N THR A 30 -4.69 5.58 -5.13
CA THR A 30 -3.25 5.56 -5.45
C THR A 30 -2.62 4.26 -4.95
N LEU A 31 -2.94 3.84 -3.72
CA LEU A 31 -2.43 2.58 -3.19
C LEU A 31 -2.90 1.39 -4.03
N THR A 32 -4.19 1.32 -4.37
CA THR A 32 -4.73 0.23 -5.20
C THR A 32 -4.05 0.19 -6.57
N ARG A 33 -3.86 1.35 -7.21
CA ARG A 33 -3.18 1.42 -8.51
C ARG A 33 -1.72 0.96 -8.41
N LYS A 34 -1.01 1.37 -7.35
CA LYS A 34 0.36 0.94 -7.07
C LYS A 34 0.47 -0.56 -6.79
N LEU A 35 -0.48 -1.14 -6.05
CA LEU A 35 -0.53 -2.58 -5.81
C LEU A 35 -0.71 -3.33 -7.14
N LYS A 36 -1.59 -2.86 -8.02
CA LYS A 36 -1.80 -3.47 -9.33
C LYS A 36 -0.60 -3.32 -10.27
N GLU A 37 0.01 -2.13 -10.32
CA GLU A 37 1.25 -1.86 -11.07
C GLU A 37 2.40 -2.77 -10.62
N LEU A 38 2.44 -3.11 -9.32
CA LEU A 38 3.45 -3.98 -8.73
C LEU A 38 3.05 -5.48 -8.70
N GLY A 39 1.88 -5.85 -9.21
CA GLY A 39 1.39 -7.24 -9.16
C GLY A 39 1.23 -7.77 -7.74
N MET A 40 0.74 -6.93 -6.82
CA MET A 40 0.50 -7.23 -5.41
C MET A 40 -1.00 -7.18 -5.04
N GLU A 41 -1.88 -7.29 -6.03
CA GLU A 41 -3.35 -7.27 -5.84
C GLU A 41 -3.87 -8.57 -5.23
#